data_AF-A0A2N1UTU8-F1
#
_entry.id   AF-A0A2N1UTU8-F1
#
_cell.length_a   1.000
_cell.length_b   1.000
_cell.length_c   1.000
_cell.angle_alpha   90.00
_cell.angle_beta   90.00
_cell.angle_gamma   90.00
#
_symmetry.space_group_name_H-M   'P 1'
#
loop_
_entity.id
_entity.type
_entity.pdbx_description
1 polymer ?
#
loop_
_entity_poly.entity_id
_entity_poly.type
_entity_poly.pdbx_seq_one_letter_code
_entity_poly.pdbx_strand_id
1 'polypeptide(L)' 'SDSEQAGEGIGLSIVKRLCEVLEASLELESSAGKGSTFRVTLPRRYL' A
#
# COMPACT_ATOMS: atom_id res chain seq x y z
N SER A 1 -24.43 15.66 4.48
CA SER A 1 -23.22 16.05 5.20
C SER A 1 -22.45 14.78 5.47
N ASP A 2 -21.84 14.25 4.41
CA ASP A 2 -21.09 12.99 4.48
C ASP A 2 -19.70 13.31 4.98
N SER A 3 -19.51 13.18 6.28
CA SER A 3 -18.19 13.08 6.87
C SER A 3 -17.61 11.75 6.40
N GLU A 4 -16.75 11.78 5.37
CA GLU A 4 -15.80 10.70 5.13
C GLU A 4 -14.97 10.54 6.41
N GLN A 5 -15.39 9.63 7.30
CA GLN A 5 -14.57 9.26 8.44
C GLN A 5 -13.24 8.77 7.87
N ALA A 6 -12.17 9.53 8.13
CA ALA A 6 -10.83 9.07 7.83
C ALA A 6 -10.64 7.72 8.52
N GLY A 7 -10.46 6.66 7.72
CA GLY A 7 -10.14 5.35 8.27
C GLY A 7 -8.88 5.43 9.12
N GLU A 8 -8.72 4.53 10.08
CA GLU A 8 -7.63 4.53 11.07
C GLU A 8 -6.21 4.34 10.47
N GLY A 9 -6.06 4.35 9.13
CA GLY A 9 -4.78 4.16 8.45
C GLY A 9 -4.25 2.72 8.48
N ILE A 10 -5.07 1.77 8.96
CA ILE A 10 -4.65 0.39 9.19
C ILE A 10 -4.33 -0.36 7.88
N GLY A 11 -5.08 -0.11 6.80
CA GLY A 11 -4.97 -0.88 5.56
C GLY A 11 -3.55 -0.96 5.01
N LEU A 12 -2.86 0.19 4.88
CA LEU A 12 -1.51 0.21 4.32
C LEU A 12 -0.45 -0.32 5.29
N SER A 13 -0.69 -0.23 6.60
CA SER A 13 0.20 -0.84 7.60
C SER A 13 0.20 -2.38 7.49
N ILE A 14 -0.96 -2.99 7.26
CA ILE A 14 -1.09 -4.43 7.00
C ILE A 14 -0.36 -4.79 5.71
N VAL A 15 -0.60 -4.05 4.62
CA VAL A 15 0.05 -4.31 3.32
C VAL A 15 1.57 -4.21 3.44
N LYS A 16 2.10 -3.19 4.13
CA LYS A 16 3.55 -3.05 4.37
C LYS A 16 4.10 -4.25 5.12
N ARG A 17 3.43 -4.69 6.20
CA ARG A 17 3.88 -5.85 6.98
C ARG A 17 3.87 -7.14 6.16
N LEU A 18 2.86 -7.34 5.33
CA LEU A 18 2.80 -8.48 4.41
C LEU A 18 3.95 -8.43 3.40
N CYS A 19 4.27 -7.26 2.86
CA CYS A 19 5.39 -7.11 1.93
C CYS A 19 6.73 -7.46 2.60
N GLU A 20 6.95 -7.06 3.86
CA GLU A 20 8.14 -7.43 4.62
C GLU A 20 8.29 -8.95 4.80
N VAL A 21 7.20 -9.64 5.14
CA VAL A 21 7.22 -11.11 5.36
C VAL A 21 7.36 -11.88 4.04
N LEU A 22 6.80 -11.34 2.96
CA LEU A 22 6.83 -11.94 1.63
C LEU A 22 8.04 -11.48 0.80
N GLU A 23 9.02 -10.77 1.39
CA GLU A 23 10.17 -10.22 0.65
C GLU A 23 9.75 -9.47 -0.64
N ALA A 24 8.60 -8.81 -0.58
CA ALA A 24 8.00 -8.08 -1.69
C ALA A 24 8.31 -6.59 -1.59
N SER A 25 8.35 -5.91 -2.74
CA SER A 25 8.50 -4.45 -2.77
C SER A 25 7.16 -3.73 -2.84
N LEU A 26 7.07 -2.57 -2.20
CA LEU A 26 5.93 -1.65 -2.25
C LEU A 26 6.44 -0.26 -2.65
N GLU A 27 5.91 0.27 -3.74
CA GLU A 27 6.23 1.60 -4.28
C GLU A 27 4.97 2.49 -4.28
N LEU A 28 5.18 3.80 -4.12
CA LEU A 28 4.12 4.80 -4.14
C LEU A 28 4.50 5.93 -5.09
N GLU A 29 3.66 6.17 -6.09
CA GLU A 29 3.69 7.36 -6.92
C GLU A 29 2.45 8.20 -6.61
N SER A 30 2.64 9.46 -6.21
CA SER A 30 1.52 10.35 -5.88
C SER A 30 1.77 11.76 -6.40
N SER A 31 0.71 12.42 -6.83
CA SER A 31 0.73 13.81 -7.26
C SER A 31 -0.56 14.50 -6.88
N ALA A 32 -0.46 15.70 -6.29
CA ALA A 32 -1.62 16.49 -5.90
C ALA A 32 -2.57 16.71 -7.11
N GLY A 33 -3.86 16.47 -6.89
CA GLY A 33 -4.88 16.57 -7.94
C GLY A 33 -4.88 15.45 -8.99
N LYS A 34 -3.95 14.47 -8.93
CA LYS A 34 -3.91 13.30 -9.83
C LYS A 34 -4.20 11.97 -9.13
N GLY A 35 -4.19 11.96 -7.80
CA GLY A 35 -4.35 10.75 -7.00
C GLY A 35 -3.02 10.06 -6.71
N SER A 36 -3.11 8.79 -6.29
CA SER A 36 -1.97 7.98 -5.88
C SER A 36 -2.04 6.58 -6.48
N THR A 37 -0.89 6.06 -6.89
CA THR A 37 -0.70 4.70 -7.38
C THR A 37 0.23 3.96 -6.42
N PHE A 38 -0.24 2.84 -5.89
CA PHE A 38 0.56 1.92 -5.08
C PHE A 38 0.88 0.69 -5.93
N ARG A 39 2.16 0.29 -5.98
CA ARG A 39 2.62 -0.86 -6.76
C ARG A 39 3.28 -1.88 -5.83
N VAL A 40 2.76 -3.10 -5.85
CA VAL A 40 3.36 -4.24 -5.13
C VAL A 40 4.02 -5.16 -6.14
N THR A 41 5.29 -5.50 -5.91
CA THR A 41 6.03 -6.48 -6.72
C THR A 41 6.37 -7.69 -5.85
N LEU A 42 5.82 -8.85 -6.21
CA LEU A 42 6.05 -10.11 -5.52
C LEU A 42 7.22 -10.88 -6.17
N PRO A 43 8.06 -11.58 -5.38
CA PRO A 43 9.00 -12.57 -5.92
C PRO A 43 8.27 -13.65 -6.72
N ARG A 44 8.88 -14.11 -7.81
CA ARG A 44 8.31 -15.20 -8.64
C ARG A 44 8.34 -16.56 -7.93
N ARG A 45 9.22 -16.71 -6.94
CA ARG A 45 9.40 -17.91 -6.13
C ARG A 45 10.07 -17.54 -4.80
N TYR A 46 9.64 -18.18 -3.73
CA TYR A 46 10.26 -18.13 -2.41
C TYR A 46 11.25 -19.29 -2.26
N LEU A 47 12.36 -19.07 -1.54
CA LEU A 47 13.37 -20.10 -1.24
C LEU A 47 12.94 -20.98 -0.06
#